data_AF-W4K8L9-F1
#
_entry.id   AF-W4K8L9-F1
#
_cell.length_a   1.000
_cell.length_b   1.000
_cell.length_c   1.000
_cell.angle_alpha   90.00
_cell.angle_beta   90.00
_cell.angle_gamma   90.00
#
_symmetry.space_group_name_H-M   'P 1'
#
loop_
_entity.id
_entity.type
_entity.pdbx_description
1 polymer ?
#
loop_
_entity_poly.entity_id
_entity_poly.type
_entity_poly.pdbx_seq_one_letter_code
_entity_poly.pdbx_strand_id
1 'polypeptide(L)'
;PIAGLFPEEARVLRNISEDPLITLLPLSPNPSKFIPFTKITPKHLKILNLNPKGFLWPEEEKLFQHIMQLNEEALAFEETDCDTLKESYFLLYIYLTVPHTPWVYKNIPIPLGIKD
;
A
#
# COMPACT_ATOMS: atom_id res chain seq x y z
N PRO A 1 -28.60 -4.61 0.34
CA PRO A 1 -27.50 -5.12 -0.51
C PRO A 1 -27.84 -6.50 -1.08
N ILE A 2 -27.91 -6.61 -2.41
CA ILE A 2 -28.06 -7.92 -3.07
C ILE A 2 -26.66 -8.53 -3.12
N ALA A 3 -26.48 -9.73 -2.57
CA ALA A 3 -25.21 -10.45 -2.65
C ALA A 3 -25.01 -10.96 -4.08
N GLY A 4 -24.38 -10.15 -4.93
CA GLY A 4 -23.96 -10.52 -6.28
C GLY A 4 -22.51 -11.02 -6.29
N LEU A 5 -22.18 -11.90 -7.23
CA LEU A 5 -20.79 -12.27 -7.52
C LEU A 5 -20.08 -11.05 -8.13
N PHE A 6 -18.87 -10.75 -7.66
CA PHE A 6 -18.05 -9.69 -8.25
C PHE A 6 -17.63 -10.14 -9.67
N PRO A 7 -17.95 -9.38 -10.73
CA PRO A 7 -17.66 -9.77 -12.09
C PRO A 7 -16.16 -9.88 -12.34
N GLU A 8 -15.74 -10.93 -13.04
CA GLU A 8 -14.33 -11.19 -13.32
C GLU A 8 -13.69 -10.06 -14.15
N GLU A 9 -14.46 -9.42 -15.02
CA GLU A 9 -14.02 -8.30 -15.86
C GLU A 9 -13.54 -7.09 -15.05
N ALA A 10 -14.12 -6.86 -13.86
CA ALA A 10 -13.72 -5.76 -12.98
C ALA A 10 -12.62 -6.16 -11.98
N ARG A 11 -12.06 -7.37 -12.11
CA ARG A 11 -10.99 -7.84 -11.23
C ARG A 11 -9.72 -7.03 -11.49
N VAL A 12 -9.18 -6.43 -10.44
CA VAL A 12 -7.89 -5.73 -10.52
C VAL A 12 -6.79 -6.75 -10.77
N LEU A 13 -6.19 -6.70 -11.96
CA LEU A 13 -5.02 -7.48 -12.31
C LEU A 13 -3.76 -6.69 -11.96
N ARG A 14 -2.82 -7.35 -11.27
CA ARG A 14 -1.49 -6.82 -11.00
C ARG A 14 -0.52 -7.42 -12.00
N ASN A 15 0.19 -6.56 -12.73
CA ASN A 15 1.21 -6.98 -13.69
C ASN A 15 2.52 -6.25 -13.40
N ILE A 16 3.51 -6.98 -12.91
CA ILE A 16 4.86 -6.46 -12.68
C ILE A 16 5.68 -6.82 -13.92
N SER A 17 5.95 -5.82 -14.77
CA SER A 17 6.57 -6.04 -16.08
C SER A 17 8.07 -6.36 -16.01
N GLU A 18 8.73 -6.03 -14.91
CA GLU A 18 10.18 -6.14 -14.74
C GLU A 18 10.50 -6.98 -13.49
N ASP A 19 11.63 -7.67 -13.49
CA ASP A 19 12.07 -8.41 -12.31
C ASP A 19 12.53 -7.41 -11.22
N PRO A 20 11.84 -7.37 -10.06
CA PRO A 20 12.17 -6.42 -8.99
C PRO A 20 13.53 -6.68 -8.35
N LEU A 21 14.16 -7.84 -8.59
CA LEU A 21 15.46 -8.17 -8.04
C LEU A 21 16.61 -7.49 -8.79
N ILE A 22 16.39 -7.02 -10.03
CA ILE A 22 17.43 -6.40 -10.86
C ILE A 22 17.92 -5.08 -10.24
N THR A 23 17.04 -4.34 -9.57
CA THR A 23 17.36 -3.06 -8.95
C THR A 23 17.98 -3.18 -7.56
N LEU A 24 18.06 -4.38 -7.00
CA LEU A 24 18.60 -4.57 -5.65
C LEU A 24 20.10 -4.32 -5.62
N LEU A 25 20.53 -3.56 -4.61
CA LEU A 25 21.94 -3.33 -4.35
C LEU A 25 22.58 -4.62 -3.79
N PRO A 26 23.81 -4.96 -4.24
CA PRO A 26 24.52 -6.11 -3.73
C PRO A 26 24.87 -5.91 -2.25
N LEU A 27 24.68 -6.97 -1.45
CA LEU A 27 25.05 -6.95 -0.04
C LEU A 27 26.54 -7.20 0.14
N SER A 28 27.19 -6.35 0.93
CA SER A 28 28.56 -6.62 1.38
C SER A 28 28.55 -7.73 2.44
N PRO A 29 29.41 -8.75 2.33
CA PRO A 29 29.56 -9.77 3.38
C PRO A 29 30.15 -9.20 4.68
N ASN A 30 30.79 -8.03 4.60
CA ASN A 30 31.34 -7.30 5.74
C ASN A 30 30.68 -5.92 5.83
N PRO A 31 29.47 -5.81 6.43
CA PRO A 31 28.79 -4.54 6.57
C PRO A 31 29.56 -3.62 7.53
N SER A 32 29.67 -2.34 7.16
CA SER A 32 30.23 -1.30 8.04
C SER A 32 29.35 -1.12 9.29
N LYS A 33 29.93 -0.54 10.35
CA LYS A 33 29.14 -0.16 11.53
C LYS A 33 28.02 0.79 11.11
N PHE A 34 26.84 0.63 11.71
CA PHE A 34 25.68 1.47 11.43
C PHE A 34 26.01 2.95 11.67
N ILE A 35 25.68 3.76 10.68
CA ILE A 35 25.76 5.22 10.71
C ILE A 35 24.33 5.72 10.45
N PRO A 36 23.76 6.61 11.30
CA PRO A 36 22.45 7.18 11.04
C PRO A 36 22.43 7.79 9.63
N PHE A 37 21.43 7.41 8.84
CA PHE A 37 21.27 7.87 7.46
C PHE A 37 20.05 8.80 7.37
N THR A 38 19.67 9.22 6.17
CA THR A 38 18.65 10.25 5.92
C THR A 38 17.32 9.98 6.62
N LYS A 39 16.79 8.75 6.53
CA LYS A 39 15.52 8.36 7.15
C LYS A 39 15.71 7.47 8.38
N ILE A 40 16.64 6.52 8.32
CA ILE A 40 16.85 5.59 9.43
C ILE A 40 17.70 6.22 10.54
N THR A 41 17.01 6.67 11.58
CA THR A 41 17.58 7.15 12.84
C THR A 41 17.66 6.00 13.88
N PRO A 42 18.61 6.02 14.83
CA PRO A 42 18.68 5.03 15.92
C PRO A 42 17.39 4.84 16.74
N LYS A 43 16.49 5.84 16.77
CA LYS A 43 15.16 5.70 17.37
C LYS A 43 14.31 4.65 16.64
N HIS A 44 14.35 4.63 15.30
CA HIS A 44 13.61 3.66 14.48
C HIS A 44 14.17 2.25 14.64
N LEU A 45 15.49 2.09 14.73
CA LEU A 45 16.10 0.79 15.04
C LEU A 45 15.68 0.24 16.41
N LYS A 46 15.51 1.12 17.42
CA LYS A 46 14.97 0.71 18.72
C LYS A 46 13.52 0.25 18.63
N ILE A 47 12.70 0.88 17.78
CA ILE A 47 11.32 0.46 17.54
C ILE A 47 11.28 -0.92 16.88
N LEU A 48 12.16 -1.17 15.90
CA LEU A 48 12.25 -2.45 15.21
C LEU A 48 12.65 -3.61 16.13
N ASN A 49 13.36 -3.33 17.23
CA ASN A 49 13.71 -4.30 18.28
C ASN A 49 14.23 -5.62 17.69
N LEU A 50 15.30 -5.54 16.88
CA LEU A 50 15.73 -6.59 15.95
C LEU A 50 16.07 -7.94 16.59
N ASN A 51 16.61 -7.94 17.82
CA ASN A 51 17.06 -9.16 18.47
C ASN A 51 16.63 -9.22 19.94
N PRO A 52 15.32 -9.31 20.23
CA PRO A 52 14.83 -9.25 21.61
C PRO A 52 15.19 -10.51 22.41
N LYS A 53 15.46 -11.62 21.70
CA LYS A 53 15.76 -12.93 22.28
C LYS A 53 17.24 -13.30 22.21
N GLY A 54 18.09 -12.47 21.61
CA GLY A 54 19.51 -12.78 21.45
C GLY A 54 19.80 -13.93 20.49
N PHE A 55 18.92 -14.20 19.52
CA PHE A 55 19.10 -15.27 18.53
C PHE A 55 20.17 -14.92 17.48
N LEU A 56 20.19 -13.67 17.03
CA LEU A 56 21.14 -13.21 16.01
C LEU A 56 22.52 -12.96 16.60
N TRP A 57 23.56 -13.22 15.81
CA TRP A 57 24.94 -12.82 16.13
C TRP A 57 25.13 -11.31 15.94
N PRO A 58 26.13 -10.70 16.61
CA PRO A 58 26.42 -9.27 16.46
C PRO A 58 26.67 -8.87 14.99
N GLU A 59 27.25 -9.76 14.19
CA GLU A 59 27.50 -9.56 12.75
C GLU A 59 26.20 -9.62 11.93
N GLU A 60 25.28 -10.51 12.28
CA GLU A 60 23.97 -10.62 11.63
C GLU A 60 23.09 -9.41 11.96
N GLU A 61 23.13 -8.91 13.19
CA GLU A 61 22.45 -7.66 13.55
C GLU A 61 22.98 -6.48 12.74
N LYS A 62 24.30 -6.39 12.55
CA LYS A 62 24.91 -5.35 11.70
C LYS A 62 24.49 -5.50 10.24
N LEU A 63 24.44 -6.73 9.72
CA LEU A 63 23.97 -6.99 8.36
C LEU A 63 22.52 -6.56 8.18
N PHE A 64 21.64 -6.87 9.14
CA PHE A 64 20.26 -6.44 9.07
C PHE A 64 20.13 -4.92 9.09
N GLN A 65 20.87 -4.24 9.96
CA GLN A 65 20.91 -2.77 9.99
C GLN A 65 21.38 -2.19 8.65
N HIS A 66 22.36 -2.82 8.00
CA HIS A 66 22.84 -2.42 6.68
C HIS A 66 21.79 -2.64 5.58
N ILE A 67 21.09 -3.78 5.58
CA ILE A 67 19.98 -4.05 4.65
C ILE A 67 18.88 -3.01 4.77
N MET A 68 18.51 -2.65 6.01
CA MET A 68 17.50 -1.62 6.26
C MET A 68 17.95 -0.27 5.69
N GLN A 69 19.21 0.13 5.91
CA GLN A 69 19.76 1.37 5.35
C GLN A 69 19.71 1.40 3.81
N LEU A 70 20.09 0.30 3.16
CA LEU A 70 20.07 0.22 1.69
C LEU A 70 18.65 0.36 1.12
N ASN A 71 17.63 0.00 1.89
CA ASN A 71 16.23 0.03 1.49
C ASN A 71 15.44 1.12 2.22
N GLU A 72 16.10 2.16 2.74
CA GLU A 72 15.45 3.15 3.60
C GLU A 72 14.28 3.89 2.92
N GLU A 73 14.34 4.06 1.60
CA GLU A 73 13.29 4.73 0.83
C GLU A 73 11.98 3.92 0.80
N ALA A 74 12.08 2.60 0.90
CA ALA A 74 10.93 1.70 0.92
C ALA A 74 10.30 1.55 2.32
N LEU A 75 10.94 2.09 3.36
CA LEU A 75 10.46 2.02 4.73
C LEU A 75 9.68 3.28 5.09
N ALA A 76 8.44 3.09 5.52
CA ALA A 76 7.60 4.18 6.02
C ALA A 76 7.63 4.19 7.56
N PHE A 77 8.17 5.27 8.14
CA PHE A 77 8.15 5.46 9.59
C PHE A 77 7.12 6.51 10.04
N GLU A 78 6.85 7.49 9.19
CA GLU A 78 5.81 8.50 9.38
C GLU A 78 4.72 8.36 8.33
N GLU A 79 3.52 8.89 8.59
CA GLU A 79 2.40 8.83 7.63
C GLU A 79 2.74 9.53 6.31
N THR A 80 3.65 10.50 6.33
CA THR A 80 4.15 11.20 5.14
C THR A 80 5.05 10.32 4.25
N ASP A 81 5.61 9.24 4.79
CA ASP A 81 6.40 8.28 4.02
C ASP A 81 5.51 7.20 3.37
N CYS A 82 4.24 7.09 3.75
CA CYS A 82 3.30 6.15 3.16
C CYS A 82 2.95 6.61 1.74
N ASP A 83 3.58 5.99 0.74
CA ASP A 83 3.26 6.21 -0.66
C ASP A 83 2.43 5.04 -1.24
N THR A 84 1.89 5.25 -2.43
CA THR A 84 1.17 4.26 -3.20
C THR A 84 2.10 3.48 -4.12
N LEU A 85 1.70 2.25 -4.45
CA LEU A 85 2.43 1.45 -5.43
C LEU A 85 2.32 2.10 -6.82
N LYS A 86 3.35 1.87 -7.65
CA LYS A 86 3.43 2.40 -9.02
C LYS A 86 2.15 2.07 -9.81
N GLU A 87 1.51 3.09 -10.36
CA GLU A 87 0.25 2.95 -11.10
C GLU A 87 0.37 1.97 -12.28
N SER A 88 1.55 1.93 -12.93
CA SER A 88 1.80 1.01 -14.06
C SER A 88 1.70 -0.47 -13.70
N TYR A 89 1.69 -0.85 -12.42
CA TYR A 89 1.50 -2.24 -12.00
C TYR A 89 0.03 -2.66 -12.02
N PHE A 90 -0.89 -1.73 -12.13
CA PHE A 90 -2.32 -1.97 -12.05
C PHE A 90 -3.00 -1.60 -13.37
N LEU A 91 -3.93 -2.43 -13.81
CA LEU A 91 -4.85 -2.03 -14.86
C LEU A 91 -5.87 -1.01 -14.32
N LEU A 92 -6.45 -0.22 -15.23
CA LEU A 92 -7.49 0.75 -14.91
C LEU A 92 -8.62 0.09 -14.11
N TYR A 93 -8.99 0.74 -13.01
CA TYR A 93 -10.09 0.29 -12.17
C TYR A 93 -11.44 0.49 -12.88
N ILE A 94 -12.29 -0.55 -12.88
CA ILE A 94 -13.64 -0.48 -13.45
C ILE A 94 -14.64 -0.27 -12.33
N TYR A 95 -15.32 0.88 -12.34
CA TYR A 95 -16.44 1.13 -11.43
C TYR A 95 -17.66 0.32 -11.87
N LEU A 96 -18.05 -0.65 -11.02
CA LEU A 96 -19.27 -1.41 -11.23
C LEU A 96 -20.48 -0.56 -10.89
N THR A 97 -21.24 -0.18 -11.92
CA THR A 97 -22.52 0.49 -11.74
C THR A 97 -23.64 -0.55 -11.79
N VAL A 98 -24.56 -0.47 -10.83
CA VAL A 98 -25.82 -1.22 -10.88
C VAL A 98 -26.85 -0.30 -11.53
N PRO A 99 -27.65 -0.77 -12.50
CA PRO A 99 -28.71 0.05 -13.08
C PRO A 99 -29.64 0.54 -11.98
N HIS A 100 -29.65 1.86 -11.78
CA HIS A 100 -30.48 2.50 -10.78
C HIS A 100 -31.88 2.75 -11.35
N THR A 101 -32.91 2.20 -10.73
CA THR A 101 -34.30 2.60 -11.02
C THR A 101 -34.56 3.96 -10.39
N PRO A 102 -34.80 5.03 -11.17
CA PRO A 102 -35.11 6.34 -10.60
C PRO A 102 -36.34 6.22 -9.70
N TRP A 103 -36.27 6.79 -8.49
CA TRP A 103 -37.43 6.88 -7.62
C TRP A 103 -38.40 7.89 -8.21
N VAL A 104 -39.34 7.41 -9.01
CA VAL A 104 -40.42 8.25 -9.53
C VAL A 104 -41.49 8.32 -8.44
N TYR A 105 -41.49 9.42 -7.68
CA TYR A 105 -42.66 9.75 -6.86
C TYR A 105 -43.81 10.04 -7.80
N LYS A 106 -44.95 9.35 -7.66
CA LYS A 106 -46.16 9.74 -8.39
C LYS A 106 -46.51 11.17 -7.96
N ASN A 107 -46.71 12.08 -8.90
CA ASN A 107 -47.20 13.41 -8.58
C ASN A 107 -48.46 13.26 -7.72
N ILE A 108 -48.45 13.90 -6.55
CA ILE A 108 -49.64 13.98 -5.71
C ILE A 108 -50.70 14.70 -6.57
N PRO A 109 -51.89 14.11 -6.76
CA PRO A 109 -52.93 14.75 -7.54
C PRO A 109 -53.27 16.09 -6.88
N ILE A 110 -53.25 17.17 -7.66
CA ILE A 110 -53.68 18.48 -7.19
C ILE A 110 -55.18 18.37 -6.87
N PRO A 111 -55.62 18.71 -5.65
CA PRO A 111 -57.04 18.67 -5.30
C PRO A 111 -57.83 19.61 -6.22
N LEU A 112 -59.03 19.19 -6.61
CA LEU A 112 -59.85 19.83 -7.65
C LEU A 112 -60.18 21.31 -7.35
N GLY A 113 -60.10 21.75 -6.09
CA GLY A 113 -60.42 23.10 -5.64
C GLY A 113 -59.34 24.17 -5.88
N ILE A 114 -58.24 23.85 -6.56
CA ILE A 114 -57.14 24.80 -6.91
C ILE A 114 -57.02 24.94 -8.44
N LYS A 115 -57.99 24.45 -9.22
CA LYS A 115 -58.09 24.74 -10.66
C LYS A 115 -58.94 25.99 -10.86
N ASP A 116 -58.31 27.16 -10.74
CA ASP A 116 -58.80 28.42 -11.31
C ASP A 116 -58.14 28.67 -12.68
#